data_AF-X1H3R2-F1
#
_entry.id   AF-X1H3R2-F1
#
_cell.length_a   1.000
_cell.length_b   1.000
_cell.length_c   1.000
_cell.angle_alpha   90.00
_cell.angle_beta   90.00
_cell.angle_gamma   90.00
#
_symmetry.space_group_name_H-M   'P 1'
#
loop_
_entity.id
_entity.type
_entity.pdbx_description
1 polymer ?
#
loop_
_entity_poly.entity_id
_entity_poly.type
_entity_poly.pdbx_seq_one_letter_code
_entity_poly.pdbx_strand_id
1 'polypeptide(L)' 'INVSPTAWMAFTFPFNMTGHPAASIPCGWTNDGLPIGMQIVGKRFDELTVLQVSKAFEEVAPWQDKRPNFS' A
#
# COMPACT_ATOMS: atom_id res chain seq x y z
N ILE A 1 4.80 -15.21 19.34
CA ILE A 1 3.54 -14.50 19.00
C ILE A 1 2.77 -15.44 18.06
N ASN A 2 1.56 -15.87 18.44
CA ASN A 2 0.73 -16.76 17.61
C ASN A 2 -0.11 -15.94 16.64
N VAL A 3 0.41 -15.66 15.45
CA VAL A 3 -0.32 -14.98 14.37
C VAL A 3 -0.91 -16.00 13.41
N SER A 4 -2.15 -15.78 12.96
CA SER A 4 -2.74 -16.61 11.91
C SER A 4 -1.86 -16.57 10.65
N PRO A 5 -1.63 -17.72 9.96
CA PRO A 5 -0.91 -17.77 8.70
C PRO A 5 -1.51 -16.89 7.59
N THR A 6 -2.74 -16.42 7.76
CA THR A 6 -3.46 -15.56 6.81
C THR A 6 -3.56 -14.10 7.24
N ALA A 7 -2.98 -13.73 8.39
CA ALA A 7 -3.11 -12.38 8.95
C ALA A 7 -2.63 -11.28 7.99
N TRP A 8 -1.61 -11.58 7.17
CA TRP A 8 -1.07 -10.66 6.17
C TRP A 8 -2.07 -10.32 5.03
N MET A 9 -3.10 -11.15 4.81
CA MET A 9 -4.12 -10.93 3.77
C MET A 9 -5.34 -10.16 4.26
N ALA A 10 -5.48 -9.93 5.57
CA ALA A 10 -6.72 -9.46 6.17
C ALA A 10 -7.26 -8.16 5.53
N PHE A 11 -6.36 -7.27 5.09
CA PHE A 11 -6.72 -5.99 4.49
C PHE A 11 -6.83 -6.02 2.97
N THR A 12 -6.20 -6.95 2.27
CA THR A 12 -6.18 -6.97 0.79
C THR A 12 -7.23 -7.93 0.22
N PHE A 13 -7.48 -9.05 0.92
CA PHE A 13 -8.39 -10.10 0.46
C PHE A 13 -9.83 -9.64 0.15
N PRO A 14 -10.48 -8.77 0.95
CA PRO A 14 -11.83 -8.31 0.65
C PRO A 14 -11.96 -7.61 -0.71
N PHE A 15 -10.91 -6.94 -1.17
CA PHE A 15 -10.92 -6.18 -2.43
C PHE A 15 -10.71 -7.08 -3.66
N ASN A 16 -10.02 -8.21 -3.50
CA ASN A 16 -9.98 -9.26 -4.53
C ASN A 16 -11.37 -9.85 -4.80
N MET A 17 -12.16 -10.07 -3.74
CA MET A 17 -13.51 -10.62 -3.87
C MET A 17 -14.51 -9.60 -4.44
N THR A 18 -14.35 -8.34 -4.06
CA THR A 18 -15.30 -7.28 -4.43
C THR A 18 -14.93 -6.57 -5.72
N GLY A 19 -13.73 -6.76 -6.28
CA GLY A 19 -13.30 -6.16 -7.54
C GLY A 19 -13.17 -4.64 -7.51
N HIS A 20 -12.95 -4.05 -6.33
CA HIS A 20 -12.67 -2.61 -6.23
C HIS A 20 -11.22 -2.34 -6.65
N PRO A 21 -10.93 -1.21 -7.31
CA PRO A 21 -9.57 -0.80 -7.59
C PRO A 21 -8.86 -0.48 -6.27
N ALA A 22 -7.65 -0.98 -6.12
CA ALA A 22 -6.82 -0.76 -4.95
C ALA A 22 -5.35 -0.54 -5.35
N ALA A 23 -4.66 0.34 -4.65
CA ALA A 23 -3.23 0.58 -4.79
C ALA A 23 -2.53 0.48 -3.43
N SER A 24 -1.30 -0.03 -3.41
CA SER A 24 -0.42 0.00 -2.25
C SER A 24 0.70 1.01 -2.52
N ILE A 25 0.85 1.99 -1.63
CA ILE A 25 1.91 3.01 -1.73
C ILE A 25 2.80 2.99 -0.48
N PRO A 26 4.11 3.26 -0.60
CA PRO A 26 4.97 3.43 0.56
C PRO A 26 4.54 4.65 1.37
N CYS A 27 4.29 4.47 2.67
CA CYS A 27 3.87 5.57 3.56
C CYS A 27 4.79 5.79 4.76
N GLY A 28 5.87 5.01 4.86
CA GLY A 28 6.84 5.14 5.92
C GLY A 28 7.75 3.93 6.04
N TRP A 29 8.54 3.91 7.12
CA TRP A 29 9.44 2.83 7.46
C TRP A 29 9.33 2.52 8.95
N THR A 30 9.55 1.26 9.30
CA THR A 30 9.74 0.86 10.69
C THR A 30 11.07 1.41 11.22
N ASN A 31 11.25 1.38 12.54
CA ASN A 31 12.53 1.72 13.17
C ASN A 31 13.70 0.84 12.67
N ASP A 32 13.40 -0.38 12.22
CA ASP A 32 14.36 -1.32 11.64
C ASP A 32 14.56 -1.12 10.13
N GLY A 33 14.00 -0.05 9.55
CA GLY A 33 14.18 0.30 8.15
C GLY A 33 13.35 -0.50 7.15
N LEU A 34 12.35 -1.27 7.61
CA LEU A 34 11.45 -2.01 6.72
C LEU A 34 10.33 -1.10 6.18
N PRO A 35 9.93 -1.22 4.92
CA PRO A 35 8.88 -0.37 4.34
C PRO A 35 7.50 -0.67 4.94
N ILE A 36 6.71 0.39 5.15
CA ILE A 36 5.30 0.33 5.55
C ILE A 36 4.44 0.77 4.35
N GLY A 37 3.46 -0.05 3.99
CA GLY A 37 2.52 0.23 2.89
C GLY A 37 1.19 0.79 3.41
N MET A 38 0.62 1.77 2.70
CA MET A 38 -0.75 2.22 2.84
C MET A 38 -1.57 1.73 1.65
N GLN A 39 -2.72 1.11 1.93
CA GLN A 39 -3.66 0.67 0.90
C GLN A 39 -4.74 1.74 0.66
N ILE A 40 -4.86 2.19 -0.58
CA ILE A 40 -5.92 3.09 -1.04
C ILE A 40 -6.92 2.25 -1.83
N VAL A 41 -8.21 2.39 -1.53
CA VAL A 41 -9.28 1.65 -2.22
C VAL A 41 -10.31 2.64 -2.75
N GLY A 42 -10.60 2.53 -4.04
CA GLY A 42 -11.58 3.37 -4.73
C GLY A 42 -12.94 2.68 -4.89
N LYS A 43 -13.87 3.42 -5.50
CA LYS A 43 -15.15 2.86 -5.97
C LYS A 43 -14.88 1.93 -7.17
N ARG A 44 -15.80 1.00 -7.45
CA ARG A 44 -15.70 0.15 -8.64
C ARG A 44 -15.56 1.00 -9.90
N PHE A 45 -14.62 0.61 -10.78
CA PHE A 45 -14.31 1.26 -12.06
C PHE A 45 -13.81 2.71 -11.95
N ASP A 46 -13.26 3.09 -10.79
CA ASP A 46 -12.73 4.43 -10.52
C ASP A 46 -11.23 4.37 -10.20
N GLU A 47 -10.46 3.71 -11.07
CA GLU A 47 -9.00 3.59 -10.97
C GLU A 47 -8.31 4.96 -11.00
N LEU A 48 -8.89 5.90 -11.76
CA LEU A 48 -8.35 7.25 -11.90
C LEU A 48 -8.24 7.95 -10.54
N THR A 49 -9.28 7.89 -9.72
CA THR A 49 -9.26 8.50 -8.38
C THR A 49 -8.21 7.85 -7.48
N VAL A 50 -8.07 6.52 -7.54
CA VAL A 50 -7.03 5.79 -6.78
C VAL A 50 -5.62 6.27 -7.17
N LEU A 51 -5.38 6.43 -8.47
CA LEU A 51 -4.09 6.92 -8.99
C LEU A 51 -3.85 8.40 -8.65
N GLN A 52 -4.87 9.25 -8.72
CA GLN A 52 -4.77 10.66 -8.33
C GLN A 52 -4.42 10.82 -6.84
N VAL A 53 -5.07 10.05 -5.96
CA VAL A 53 -4.75 10.07 -4.53
C VAL A 53 -3.35 9.54 -4.27
N SER A 54 -2.95 8.45 -4.96
CA SER A 54 -1.60 7.90 -4.87
C SER A 54 -0.55 8.93 -5.30
N LYS A 55 -0.80 9.67 -6.38
CA LYS A 55 0.08 10.72 -6.88
C LYS A 55 0.16 11.90 -5.92
N ALA A 56 -0.98 12.37 -5.40
CA ALA A 56 -1.00 13.45 -4.42
C ALA A 56 -0.20 13.08 -3.16
N PHE A 57 -0.27 11.83 -2.71
CA PHE A 57 0.55 11.36 -1.59
C PHE A 57 2.05 11.31 -1.96
N GLU A 58 2.40 10.85 -3.17
CA GLU A 58 3.78 10.86 -3.68
C GLU A 58 4.41 12.25 -3.67
N GLU A 59 3.65 13.27 -4.02
CA GLU A 59 4.13 14.66 -4.07
C GLU A 59 4.45 15.24 -2.70
N VAL A 60 3.69 14.86 -1.66
CA VAL A 60 3.90 15.36 -0.29
C VAL A 60 4.87 14.51 0.53
N ALA A 61 5.04 13.24 0.17
CA ALA A 61 5.88 12.28 0.90
C ALA A 61 6.66 11.38 -0.08
N PRO A 62 7.68 11.91 -0.79
CA PRO A 62 8.44 11.15 -1.77
C PRO A 62 9.24 9.99 -1.13
N TRP A 63 9.29 8.85 -1.81
CA TRP A 63 10.00 7.64 -1.35
C TRP A 63 11.05 7.13 -2.35
N GLN A 64 11.20 7.75 -3.52
CA GLN A 64 11.95 7.22 -4.65
C GLN A 64 13.46 7.04 -4.35
N ASP A 65 14.00 7.82 -3.41
CA ASP A 65 15.40 7.75 -2.97
C ASP A 65 15.65 6.65 -1.93
N LYS A 66 14.61 6.04 -1.37
CA LYS A 66 14.72 4.98 -0.35
C LYS A 66 14.75 3.61 -1.03
N ARG A 67 15.95 3.08 -1.23
CA ARG A 67 16.18 1.76 -1.85
C ARG A 67 16.79 0.77 -0.85
N PRO A 68 16.42 -0.52 -0.95
CA PRO A 68 17.05 -1.57 -0.15
C PRO A 68 18.54 -1.69 -0.49
N ASN A 69 19.36 -1.91 0.52
CA ASN A 69 20.77 -2.27 0.34
C ASN A 69 20.88 -3.79 0.22
N PHE A 70 21.49 -4.27 -0.87
CA PHE A 70 21.69 -5.70 -1.15
C PHE A 70 23.15 -6.16 -0.97
N SER A 71 23.98 -5.35 -0.31
CA SER A 71 25.40 -5.66 -0.04
C SER A 71 25.58 -6.80 0.95
#